data_AF-A0A251QVQ4-F1
#
_entry.id   AF-A0A251QVQ4-F1
#
_cell.length_a   1.000
_cell.length_b   1.000
_cell.length_c   1.000
_cell.angle_alpha   90.00
_cell.angle_beta   90.00
_cell.angle_gamma   90.00
#
_symmetry.space_group_name_H-M   'P 1'
#
loop_
_entity.id
_entity.type
_entity.pdbx_description
1 polymer ?
#
loop_
_entity_poly.entity_id
_entity_poly.type
_entity_poly.pdbx_seq_one_letter_code
_entity_poly.pdbx_strand_id
1 'polypeptide(L)'
;MKSTEKCVNKFSMPCRIFVFVEKIKGNSSKHASIMLYRAQKAGKQSMRKDHHHNMEEHLQSSAVKFFARNMTSLNFDEQDGILRTISDAPPTHYTIKIQSLSLLSKHSLEKYESGEFEAGGYKWKLVFYPNGNKSRNVTEHISLNLVLAGANAPQTCWEVHAAFRLFLFDQNTGTYFALQEQNERRFHGMKLDWGFDKFLSLKAFTDASNGFLVEDTCVFGAEVFVRKERSTCKGECLSMIKDAIMYKHVWKIDNFSKLNAESYDSQTFIAGDQKWKIKLYPMGRDGAASGHLSLYLALAYPTSLPPASKIYAQYTLRLLNQATSTYHHEYKVSWWFSASSPMRGWPRFITVTWLKNTSYRFLVNDSCTVEAEVTVHGTASALE
;
A
#
# COMPACT_ATOMS: atom_id res chain seq x y z
N MET A 1 -50.32 49.64 2.06
CA MET A 1 -49.49 49.75 0.84
C MET A 1 -49.56 48.41 0.11
N LYS A 2 -50.08 48.44 -1.14
CA LYS A 2 -49.97 47.48 -2.27
C LYS A 2 -50.25 45.98 -1.98
N SER A 3 -51.43 45.45 -2.36
CA SER A 3 -51.81 44.83 -3.67
C SER A 3 -51.12 43.48 -3.90
N THR A 4 -51.71 42.34 -4.28
CA THR A 4 -52.99 41.93 -4.93
C THR A 4 -52.95 40.38 -4.94
N GLU A 5 -54.00 39.64 -4.52
CA GLU A 5 -54.95 38.86 -5.37
C GLU A 5 -54.35 38.30 -6.69
N LYS A 6 -54.57 37.06 -7.18
CA LYS A 6 -55.68 36.09 -7.14
C LYS A 6 -55.17 34.77 -7.80
N CYS A 7 -55.42 33.59 -7.23
CA CYS A 7 -56.46 32.61 -7.59
C CYS A 7 -56.28 31.78 -8.90
N VAL A 8 -56.38 30.44 -8.72
CA VAL A 8 -57.19 29.43 -9.45
C VAL A 8 -56.43 28.21 -10.04
N ASN A 9 -56.62 27.08 -9.35
CA ASN A 9 -56.92 25.69 -9.76
C ASN A 9 -56.36 25.02 -11.04
N LYS A 10 -55.77 23.84 -10.76
CA LYS A 10 -55.97 22.48 -11.32
C LYS A 10 -55.96 22.29 -12.85
N PHE A 11 -54.97 21.51 -13.30
CA PHE A 11 -55.18 20.39 -14.22
C PHE A 11 -54.39 19.15 -13.71
N SER A 12 -55.08 18.02 -13.60
CA SER A 12 -54.50 16.68 -13.37
C SER A 12 -54.50 15.89 -14.67
N MET A 13 -53.51 15.03 -14.90
CA MET A 13 -53.56 13.69 -15.56
C MET A 13 -52.12 13.21 -15.89
N PRO A 14 -51.85 11.91 -16.11
CA PRO A 14 -52.02 10.80 -15.17
C PRO A 14 -50.71 9.98 -14.99
N CYS A 15 -50.57 9.34 -13.82
CA CYS A 15 -49.64 8.25 -13.57
C CYS A 15 -49.94 7.05 -14.49
N ARG A 16 -49.15 6.85 -15.55
CA ARG A 16 -48.93 5.53 -16.16
C ARG A 16 -47.50 5.49 -16.72
N ILE A 17 -46.63 4.81 -15.97
CA ILE A 17 -45.48 3.97 -16.34
C ILE A 17 -44.62 3.88 -15.06
N PHE A 18 -45.18 3.21 -14.05
CA PHE A 18 -44.47 2.80 -12.85
C PHE A 18 -44.88 1.37 -12.51
N VAL A 19 -44.80 0.48 -13.50
CA VAL A 19 -44.78 -0.97 -13.30
C VAL A 19 -44.01 -1.56 -14.48
N PHE A 20 -42.71 -1.80 -14.31
CA PHE A 20 -41.95 -2.93 -14.87
C PHE A 20 -40.47 -2.78 -14.50
N VAL A 21 -40.19 -2.59 -13.20
CA VAL A 21 -38.85 -2.82 -12.65
C VAL A 21 -39.02 -3.73 -11.43
N GLU A 22 -39.52 -4.93 -11.66
CA GLU A 22 -39.24 -6.07 -10.77
C GLU A 22 -39.49 -7.37 -11.55
N LYS A 23 -38.48 -8.26 -11.50
CA LYS A 23 -38.27 -9.48 -12.30
C LYS A 23 -37.71 -9.28 -13.71
N ILE A 24 -36.38 -9.20 -13.79
CA ILE A 24 -35.53 -10.18 -14.50
C ILE A 24 -34.18 -10.21 -13.76
N LYS A 25 -33.99 -11.21 -12.89
CA LYS A 25 -32.67 -11.76 -12.61
C LYS A 25 -32.36 -12.69 -13.78
N GLY A 26 -31.32 -12.39 -14.57
CA GLY A 26 -30.77 -13.32 -15.56
C GLY A 26 -30.63 -12.77 -16.99
N ASN A 27 -29.38 -12.44 -17.34
CA ASN A 27 -28.73 -12.59 -18.64
C ASN A 27 -29.10 -11.71 -19.88
N SER A 28 -28.02 -11.11 -20.43
CA SER A 28 -27.79 -10.54 -21.78
C SER A 28 -28.41 -9.18 -22.17
N SER A 29 -27.53 -8.21 -22.47
CA SER A 29 -27.85 -6.80 -22.79
C SER A 29 -28.31 -6.53 -24.23
N LYS A 30 -28.69 -7.55 -25.01
CA LYS A 30 -29.12 -7.35 -26.42
C LYS A 30 -30.63 -7.10 -26.60
N HIS A 31 -31.46 -7.37 -25.60
CA HIS A 31 -32.92 -7.19 -25.73
C HIS A 31 -33.46 -5.82 -25.29
N ALA A 32 -32.71 -5.03 -24.51
CA ALA A 32 -33.15 -3.70 -24.09
C ALA A 32 -33.13 -2.66 -25.24
N SER A 33 -32.15 -2.75 -26.15
CA SER A 33 -31.98 -1.76 -27.24
C SER A 33 -33.02 -1.87 -28.36
N ILE A 34 -33.63 -3.05 -28.57
CA ILE A 34 -34.61 -3.25 -29.64
C ILE A 34 -36.00 -2.71 -29.22
N MET A 35 -36.31 -2.68 -27.92
CA MET A 35 -37.58 -2.15 -27.41
C MET A 35 -37.60 -0.61 -27.40
N LEU A 36 -36.47 0.05 -27.10
CA LEU A 36 -36.33 1.51 -27.20
C LEU A 36 -36.48 2.03 -28.64
N TYR A 37 -35.99 1.28 -29.63
CA TYR A 37 -36.11 1.65 -31.05
C TYR A 37 -37.55 1.54 -31.58
N ARG A 38 -38.34 0.58 -31.07
CA ARG A 38 -39.76 0.43 -31.47
C ARG A 38 -40.68 1.48 -30.84
N ALA A 39 -40.36 1.96 -29.63
CA ALA A 39 -41.10 3.05 -28.99
C ALA A 39 -40.92 4.40 -29.71
N GLN A 40 -39.70 4.70 -30.20
CA GLN A 40 -39.44 5.91 -31.01
C GLN A 40 -40.14 5.90 -32.38
N LYS A 41 -40.36 4.72 -32.98
CA LYS A 41 -41.02 4.61 -34.27
C LYS A 41 -42.55 4.73 -34.17
N ALA A 42 -43.14 4.32 -33.05
CA ALA A 42 -44.58 4.46 -32.80
C ALA A 42 -45.00 5.92 -32.49
N GLY A 43 -44.08 6.77 -32.00
CA GLY A 43 -44.33 8.21 -31.79
C GLY A 43 -44.33 9.06 -33.06
N LYS A 44 -43.92 8.52 -34.21
CA LYS A 44 -43.86 9.24 -35.50
C LYS A 44 -45.17 9.25 -36.32
N GLN A 45 -46.26 8.68 -35.79
CA GLN A 45 -47.59 8.73 -36.41
C GLN A 45 -48.62 9.37 -35.48
N SER A 46 -48.35 10.56 -34.96
CA SER A 46 -49.42 11.45 -34.53
C SER A 46 -48.92 12.89 -34.36
N MET A 47 -49.67 13.81 -34.94
CA MET A 47 -49.74 15.24 -34.61
C MET A 47 -48.74 16.19 -35.30
N ARG A 48 -49.32 16.88 -36.29
CA ARG A 48 -48.97 18.16 -36.89
C ARG A 48 -48.72 19.28 -35.86
N LYS A 49 -47.91 20.25 -36.31
CA LYS A 49 -47.68 21.65 -35.86
C LYS A 49 -46.64 21.81 -34.74
N ASP A 50 -45.47 22.36 -35.10
CA ASP A 50 -45.12 23.76 -34.82
C ASP A 50 -43.70 24.09 -35.35
N HIS A 51 -43.58 25.23 -36.06
CA HIS A 51 -42.38 25.68 -36.77
C HIS A 51 -41.22 26.13 -35.85
N HIS A 52 -41.37 26.09 -34.52
CA HIS A 52 -40.29 26.44 -33.57
C HIS A 52 -39.43 25.25 -33.14
N HIS A 53 -39.98 24.02 -33.11
CA HIS A 53 -39.23 22.83 -32.70
C HIS A 53 -38.20 22.40 -33.75
N ASN A 54 -38.47 22.71 -35.03
CA ASN A 54 -37.59 22.36 -36.13
C ASN A 54 -36.28 23.17 -36.12
N MET A 55 -36.25 24.38 -35.53
CA MET A 55 -35.03 25.20 -35.45
C MET A 55 -34.10 24.71 -34.34
N GLU A 56 -34.65 24.30 -33.20
CA GLU A 56 -33.90 23.67 -32.09
C GLU A 56 -33.37 22.28 -32.46
N GLU A 57 -34.18 21.45 -33.13
CA GLU A 57 -33.71 20.16 -33.66
C GLU A 57 -32.67 20.36 -34.78
N HIS A 58 -32.82 21.39 -35.64
CA HIS A 58 -31.78 21.70 -36.62
C HIS A 58 -30.50 22.19 -35.95
N LEU A 59 -30.58 23.03 -34.90
CA LEU A 59 -29.41 23.52 -34.16
C LEU A 59 -28.71 22.40 -33.39
N GLN A 60 -29.44 21.51 -32.72
CA GLN A 60 -28.88 20.32 -32.08
C GLN A 60 -28.30 19.33 -33.11
N SER A 61 -28.98 19.11 -34.24
CA SER A 61 -28.46 18.26 -35.33
C SER A 61 -27.22 18.87 -36.01
N SER A 62 -27.18 20.20 -36.13
CA SER A 62 -26.06 20.94 -36.73
C SER A 62 -24.87 21.01 -35.78
N ALA A 63 -25.11 21.17 -34.47
CA ALA A 63 -24.09 21.05 -33.44
C ALA A 63 -23.51 19.63 -33.43
N VAL A 64 -24.35 18.58 -33.37
CA VAL A 64 -23.88 17.18 -33.42
C VAL A 64 -23.12 16.87 -34.72
N LYS A 65 -23.53 17.42 -35.87
CA LYS A 65 -22.81 17.29 -37.15
C LYS A 65 -21.51 18.10 -37.18
N PHE A 66 -21.46 19.26 -36.55
CA PHE A 66 -20.24 20.07 -36.37
C PHE A 66 -19.26 19.37 -35.43
N PHE A 67 -19.73 18.81 -34.32
CA PHE A 67 -18.98 17.97 -33.39
C PHE A 67 -18.43 16.70 -34.04
N ALA A 68 -19.22 16.02 -34.90
CA ALA A 68 -18.75 14.87 -35.67
C ALA A 68 -17.70 15.26 -36.73
N ARG A 69 -17.79 16.48 -37.28
CA ARG A 69 -16.86 17.02 -38.28
C ARG A 69 -15.51 17.43 -37.67
N ASN A 70 -15.49 17.88 -36.41
CA ASN A 70 -14.24 18.16 -35.68
C ASN A 70 -13.55 16.89 -35.13
N MET A 71 -14.30 15.81 -34.86
CA MET A 71 -13.69 14.52 -34.49
C MET A 71 -12.97 13.83 -35.65
N THR A 72 -13.40 14.07 -36.89
CA THR A 72 -12.78 13.50 -38.09
C THR A 72 -11.57 14.29 -38.58
N SER A 73 -11.36 15.52 -38.11
CA SER A 73 -10.16 16.32 -38.43
C SER A 73 -8.97 16.06 -37.48
N LEU A 74 -9.22 15.46 -36.32
CA LEU A 74 -8.17 15.01 -35.42
C LEU A 74 -7.88 13.54 -35.74
N ASN A 75 -6.88 13.31 -36.60
CA ASN A 75 -6.35 11.97 -36.86
C ASN A 75 -5.76 11.41 -35.57
N PHE A 76 -6.56 10.67 -34.83
CA PHE A 76 -6.12 9.98 -33.64
C PHE A 76 -5.89 8.51 -33.97
N ASP A 77 -4.66 8.01 -33.80
CA ASP A 77 -4.35 6.58 -33.93
C ASP A 77 -5.32 5.77 -33.05
N GLU A 78 -6.07 4.82 -33.63
CA GLU A 78 -6.93 3.90 -32.87
C GLU A 78 -6.04 2.98 -32.02
N GLN A 79 -5.97 3.26 -30.71
CA GLN A 79 -5.39 2.34 -29.73
C GLN A 79 -6.52 1.54 -29.10
N ASP A 80 -6.49 0.23 -29.32
CA ASP A 80 -7.47 -0.72 -28.80
C ASP A 80 -7.60 -0.59 -27.27
N GLY A 81 -8.82 -0.41 -26.76
CA GLY A 81 -9.11 -0.30 -25.32
C GLY A 81 -9.06 1.09 -24.67
N ILE A 82 -8.80 2.18 -25.41
CA ILE A 82 -8.89 3.57 -24.90
C ILE A 82 -10.21 4.22 -25.34
N LEU A 83 -10.97 4.72 -24.38
CA LEU A 83 -12.18 5.51 -24.59
C LEU A 83 -11.81 7.00 -24.60
N ARG A 84 -12.14 7.67 -25.72
CA ARG A 84 -12.05 9.13 -25.87
C ARG A 84 -13.43 9.73 -25.71
N THR A 85 -13.56 10.73 -24.85
CA THR A 85 -14.84 11.38 -24.56
C THR A 85 -14.67 12.88 -24.43
N ILE A 86 -15.74 13.63 -24.69
CA ILE A 86 -15.85 15.05 -24.36
C ILE A 86 -16.79 15.15 -23.16
N SER A 87 -16.39 15.94 -22.18
CA SER A 87 -17.14 16.18 -20.95
C SER A 87 -17.38 17.67 -20.76
N ASP A 88 -18.63 18.07 -20.52
CA ASP A 88 -18.96 19.44 -20.09
C ASP A 88 -18.69 19.65 -18.60
N ALA A 89 -18.53 18.56 -17.84
CA ALA A 89 -18.24 18.60 -16.41
C ALA A 89 -16.72 18.64 -16.16
N PRO A 90 -16.27 19.44 -15.17
CA PRO A 90 -14.87 19.47 -14.75
C PRO A 90 -14.48 18.16 -14.04
N PRO A 91 -13.17 17.83 -14.02
CA PRO A 91 -12.67 16.66 -13.32
C PRO A 91 -12.90 16.77 -11.81
N THR A 92 -13.38 15.67 -11.21
CA THR A 92 -13.82 15.66 -9.81
C THR A 92 -12.69 15.77 -8.79
N HIS A 93 -11.50 15.18 -9.04
CA HIS A 93 -10.50 14.98 -7.98
C HIS A 93 -9.35 15.97 -8.02
N TYR A 94 -8.86 16.33 -9.21
CA TYR A 94 -7.71 17.21 -9.31
C TYR A 94 -7.65 17.95 -10.63
N THR A 95 -7.17 19.19 -10.57
CA THR A 95 -6.93 20.06 -11.73
C THR A 95 -5.60 20.76 -11.54
N ILE A 96 -4.78 20.78 -12.58
CA ILE A 96 -3.56 21.58 -12.65
C ILE A 96 -3.64 22.55 -13.81
N LYS A 97 -3.30 23.80 -13.55
CA LYS A 97 -3.12 24.83 -14.57
C LYS A 97 -1.63 25.09 -14.71
N ILE A 98 -1.10 24.92 -15.92
CA ILE A 98 0.28 25.23 -16.25
C ILE A 98 0.28 26.50 -17.07
N GLN A 99 1.02 27.50 -16.61
CA GLN A 99 1.18 28.78 -17.30
C GLN A 99 2.62 28.91 -17.81
N SER A 100 2.78 29.66 -18.89
CA SER A 100 4.07 29.88 -19.54
C SER A 100 4.77 28.56 -19.92
N LEU A 101 4.01 27.63 -20.52
CA LEU A 101 4.45 26.28 -20.84
C LEU A 101 5.74 26.25 -21.67
N SER A 102 5.91 27.20 -22.58
CA SER A 102 7.11 27.34 -23.40
C SER A 102 8.40 27.47 -22.58
N LEU A 103 8.32 27.98 -21.34
CA LEU A 103 9.47 28.10 -20.44
C LEU A 103 9.97 26.74 -19.93
N LEU A 104 9.10 25.73 -19.80
CA LEU A 104 9.55 24.39 -19.40
C LEU A 104 10.58 23.82 -20.39
N SER A 105 10.31 24.01 -21.69
CA SER A 105 11.23 23.56 -22.74
C SER A 105 12.50 24.39 -22.78
N LYS A 106 12.42 25.72 -22.56
CA LYS A 106 13.59 26.61 -22.52
C LYS A 106 14.56 26.29 -21.38
N HIS A 107 14.03 25.84 -20.24
CA HIS A 107 14.84 25.46 -19.08
C HIS A 107 15.21 23.97 -19.04
N SER A 108 15.04 23.26 -20.17
CA SER A 108 15.36 21.83 -20.28
C SER A 108 14.64 20.93 -19.27
N LEU A 109 13.45 21.33 -18.81
CA LEU A 109 12.60 20.49 -17.96
C LEU A 109 11.92 19.43 -18.84
N GLU A 110 12.32 18.17 -18.65
CA GLU A 110 11.76 17.04 -19.40
C GLU A 110 10.30 16.77 -19.03
N LYS A 111 9.93 17.00 -17.77
CA LYS A 111 8.60 16.74 -17.23
C LYS A 111 8.26 17.72 -16.10
N TYR A 112 6.97 17.84 -15.83
CA TYR A 112 6.43 18.50 -14.65
C TYR A 112 5.69 17.48 -13.77
N GLU A 113 5.93 17.51 -12.46
CA GLU A 113 5.21 16.71 -11.47
C GLU A 113 4.33 17.62 -10.62
N SER A 114 3.06 17.25 -10.46
CA SER A 114 2.13 18.02 -9.64
C SER A 114 2.34 17.82 -8.14
N GLY A 115 1.64 18.63 -7.34
CA GLY A 115 1.40 18.33 -5.94
C GLY A 115 0.59 17.04 -5.75
N GLU A 116 0.55 16.55 -4.52
CA GLU A 116 -0.24 15.38 -4.12
C GLU A 116 -1.72 15.73 -3.97
N PHE A 117 -2.59 14.83 -4.39
CA PHE A 117 -4.03 14.92 -4.16
C PHE A 117 -4.60 13.58 -3.72
N GLU A 118 -5.68 13.62 -2.94
CA GLU A 118 -6.30 12.41 -2.38
C GLU A 118 -7.52 11.98 -3.19
N ALA A 119 -7.56 10.68 -3.53
CA ALA A 119 -8.71 10.05 -4.17
C ALA A 119 -8.76 8.56 -3.81
N GLY A 120 -9.94 8.07 -3.42
CA GLY A 120 -10.14 6.68 -3.04
C GLY A 120 -9.28 6.20 -1.87
N GLY A 121 -8.88 7.11 -0.96
CA GLY A 121 -8.04 6.80 0.21
C GLY A 121 -6.52 6.80 -0.05
N TYR A 122 -6.08 7.11 -1.27
CA TYR A 122 -4.66 7.17 -1.63
C TYR A 122 -4.26 8.54 -2.14
N LYS A 123 -2.96 8.81 -2.08
CA LYS A 123 -2.35 10.02 -2.61
C LYS A 123 -1.85 9.78 -4.03
N TRP A 124 -2.14 10.72 -4.92
CA TRP A 124 -1.80 10.63 -6.33
C TRP A 124 -1.09 11.89 -6.80
N LYS A 125 -0.36 11.78 -7.90
CA LYS A 125 0.27 12.89 -8.63
C LYS A 125 0.02 12.76 -10.11
N LEU A 126 0.00 13.89 -10.82
CA LEU A 126 0.08 13.94 -12.26
C LEU A 126 1.50 14.23 -12.70
N VAL A 127 1.98 13.48 -13.69
CA VAL A 127 3.26 13.69 -14.34
C VAL A 127 3.02 13.97 -15.82
N PHE A 128 3.40 15.18 -16.22
CA PHE A 128 3.18 15.70 -17.56
C PHE A 128 4.50 15.85 -18.32
N TYR A 129 4.54 15.31 -19.54
CA TYR A 129 5.68 15.41 -20.45
C TYR A 129 5.26 16.23 -21.67
N PRO A 130 5.65 17.52 -21.75
CA PRO A 130 5.22 18.41 -22.83
C PRO A 130 5.75 18.01 -24.20
N ASN A 131 6.84 17.26 -24.29
CA ASN A 131 7.44 16.80 -25.55
C ASN A 131 7.53 15.28 -25.66
N GLY A 132 6.70 14.58 -24.88
CA GLY A 132 6.67 13.12 -24.81
C GLY A 132 7.68 12.54 -23.83
N ASN A 133 7.37 11.35 -23.32
CA ASN A 133 8.27 10.62 -22.44
C ASN A 133 9.41 9.94 -23.22
N LYS A 134 10.60 10.58 -23.21
CA LYS A 134 11.79 10.08 -23.92
C LYS A 134 12.24 8.72 -23.40
N SER A 135 12.05 8.43 -22.11
CA SER A 135 12.40 7.13 -21.53
C SER A 135 11.56 5.97 -22.10
N ARG A 136 10.45 6.28 -22.77
CA ARG A 136 9.58 5.32 -23.47
C ARG A 136 9.63 5.48 -24.99
N ASN A 137 10.63 6.19 -25.52
CA ASN A 137 10.78 6.49 -26.94
C ASN A 137 9.55 7.19 -27.54
N VAL A 138 8.85 8.00 -26.74
CA VAL A 138 7.72 8.80 -27.22
C VAL A 138 8.24 10.15 -27.67
N THR A 139 7.98 10.49 -28.92
CA THR A 139 8.24 11.80 -29.51
C THR A 139 6.97 12.32 -30.19
N GLU A 140 6.91 13.62 -30.44
CA GLU A 140 5.81 14.28 -31.19
C GLU A 140 4.41 14.24 -30.55
N HIS A 141 4.31 13.74 -29.32
CA HIS A 141 3.08 13.69 -28.54
C HIS A 141 3.33 14.22 -27.14
N ILE A 142 2.33 14.80 -26.51
CA ILE A 142 2.35 15.01 -25.06
C ILE A 142 2.03 13.69 -24.36
N SER A 143 2.65 13.46 -23.20
CA SER A 143 2.32 12.33 -22.32
C SER A 143 1.77 12.84 -21.00
N LEU A 144 0.76 12.15 -20.47
CA LEU A 144 0.19 12.46 -19.17
C LEU A 144 -0.04 11.19 -18.39
N ASN A 145 0.59 11.11 -17.22
CA ASN A 145 0.59 9.93 -16.37
C ASN A 145 0.05 10.25 -14.97
N LEU A 146 -0.71 9.31 -14.43
CA LEU A 146 -1.12 9.27 -13.04
C LEU A 146 -0.12 8.39 -12.26
N VAL A 147 0.38 8.91 -11.15
CA VAL A 147 1.35 8.23 -10.29
C VAL A 147 0.78 8.11 -8.89
N LEU A 148 0.86 6.91 -8.32
CA LEU A 148 0.53 6.66 -6.93
C LEU A 148 1.66 7.17 -6.04
N ALA A 149 1.38 8.19 -5.24
CA ALA A 149 2.31 8.89 -4.37
C ALA A 149 2.28 8.35 -2.94
N GLY A 150 3.33 8.63 -2.16
CA GLY A 150 3.42 8.19 -0.77
C GLY A 150 3.71 6.71 -0.58
N ALA A 151 4.07 5.98 -1.64
CA ALA A 151 4.64 4.63 -1.57
C ALA A 151 6.07 4.68 -1.01
N ASN A 152 6.23 5.07 0.25
CA ASN A 152 7.51 5.13 0.92
C ASN A 152 7.95 3.71 1.36
N ALA A 153 8.57 2.98 0.42
CA ALA A 153 9.44 1.80 0.58
C ALA A 153 8.89 0.57 1.36
N PRO A 154 9.66 -0.53 1.40
CA PRO A 154 9.58 -1.72 0.57
C PRO A 154 8.41 -2.67 0.94
N GLN A 155 7.18 -2.18 1.08
CA GLN A 155 6.02 -3.07 1.21
C GLN A 155 5.78 -3.78 -0.14
N THR A 156 6.38 -4.95 -0.32
CA THR A 156 6.40 -5.73 -1.56
C THR A 156 5.05 -6.37 -1.93
N CYS A 157 3.96 -6.03 -1.21
CA CYS A 157 2.78 -6.89 -1.14
C CYS A 157 1.42 -6.18 -1.13
N TRP A 158 1.38 -4.89 -1.49
CA TRP A 158 0.11 -4.20 -1.72
C TRP A 158 -0.14 -4.04 -3.22
N GLU A 159 -1.40 -4.19 -3.61
CA GLU A 159 -1.89 -3.95 -4.96
C GLU A 159 -3.12 -3.04 -4.89
N VAL A 160 -3.06 -1.91 -5.59
CA VAL A 160 -4.20 -1.00 -5.76
C VAL A 160 -4.70 -1.11 -7.19
N HIS A 161 -5.96 -1.48 -7.35
CA HIS A 161 -6.62 -1.47 -8.64
C HIS A 161 -7.48 -0.20 -8.74
N ALA A 162 -7.13 0.66 -9.69
CA ALA A 162 -7.83 1.91 -9.92
C ALA A 162 -8.20 2.09 -11.39
N ALA A 163 -9.42 2.56 -11.63
CA ALA A 163 -9.83 3.12 -12.92
C ALA A 163 -9.67 4.63 -12.85
N PHE A 164 -9.09 5.24 -13.88
CA PHE A 164 -8.87 6.68 -13.89
C PHE A 164 -9.23 7.30 -15.24
N ARG A 165 -9.53 8.60 -15.21
CA ARG A 165 -9.76 9.46 -16.36
C ARG A 165 -8.82 10.65 -16.29
N LEU A 166 -8.19 10.97 -17.40
CA LEU A 166 -7.31 12.12 -17.52
C LEU A 166 -7.90 13.11 -18.52
N PHE A 167 -7.93 14.38 -18.13
CA PHE A 167 -8.64 15.44 -18.83
C PHE A 167 -7.67 16.51 -19.31
N LEU A 168 -8.00 17.13 -20.43
CA LEU A 168 -7.39 18.32 -20.99
C LEU A 168 -8.50 19.30 -21.35
N PHE A 169 -8.41 20.51 -20.83
CA PHE A 169 -9.43 21.54 -21.01
C PHE A 169 -9.30 22.22 -22.38
N ASP A 170 -10.40 22.28 -23.11
CA ASP A 170 -10.57 23.12 -24.29
C ASP A 170 -11.12 24.48 -23.86
N GLN A 171 -10.25 25.49 -23.89
CA GLN A 171 -10.55 26.85 -23.46
C GLN A 171 -11.44 27.61 -24.46
N ASN A 172 -11.55 27.15 -25.70
CA ASN A 172 -12.40 27.77 -26.72
C ASN A 172 -13.87 27.38 -26.54
N THR A 173 -14.12 26.12 -26.17
CA THR A 173 -15.48 25.59 -26.00
C THR A 173 -15.94 25.52 -24.55
N GLY A 174 -15.01 25.57 -23.59
CA GLY A 174 -15.31 25.39 -22.17
C GLY A 174 -15.59 23.93 -21.79
N THR A 175 -15.15 22.98 -22.63
CA THR A 175 -15.34 21.54 -22.42
C THR A 175 -14.01 20.84 -22.13
N TYR A 176 -14.06 19.57 -21.75
CA TYR A 176 -12.88 18.77 -21.45
C TYR A 176 -12.76 17.58 -22.40
N PHE A 177 -11.61 17.47 -23.05
CA PHE A 177 -11.20 16.25 -23.73
C PHE A 177 -10.69 15.25 -22.69
N ALA A 178 -11.28 14.06 -22.62
CA ALA A 178 -10.99 13.05 -21.61
C ALA A 178 -10.60 11.72 -22.23
N LEU A 179 -9.49 11.15 -21.75
CA LEU A 179 -9.08 9.79 -22.04
C LEU A 179 -9.31 8.89 -20.81
N GLN A 180 -9.90 7.72 -21.07
CA GLN A 180 -10.13 6.68 -20.09
C GLN A 180 -9.74 5.33 -20.66
N GLU A 181 -9.10 4.48 -19.87
CA GLU A 181 -8.96 3.07 -20.24
C GLU A 181 -10.20 2.26 -19.86
N GLN A 182 -10.56 1.27 -20.69
CA GLN A 182 -11.71 0.41 -20.43
C GLN A 182 -11.54 -0.47 -19.17
N ASN A 183 -10.30 -0.87 -18.89
CA ASN A 183 -9.95 -1.72 -17.76
C ASN A 183 -9.28 -0.90 -16.65
N GLU A 184 -9.44 -1.36 -15.40
CA GLU A 184 -8.68 -0.82 -14.28
C GLU A 184 -7.19 -1.18 -14.39
N ARG A 185 -6.34 -0.31 -13.83
CA ARG A 185 -4.89 -0.53 -13.78
C ARG A 185 -4.46 -0.94 -12.38
N ARG A 186 -3.51 -1.87 -12.35
CA ARG A 186 -2.89 -2.40 -11.14
C ARG A 186 -1.64 -1.59 -10.81
N PHE A 187 -1.67 -0.87 -9.70
CA PHE A 187 -0.55 -0.16 -9.10
C PHE A 187 0.06 -1.03 -8.00
N HIS A 188 1.39 -1.14 -7.96
CA HIS A 188 2.13 -1.88 -6.94
C HIS A 188 3.56 -1.36 -6.85
N GLY A 189 4.35 -1.83 -5.87
CA GLY A 189 5.70 -1.32 -5.61
C GLY A 189 6.70 -1.33 -6.78
N MET A 190 6.48 -2.14 -7.83
CA MET A 190 7.31 -2.13 -9.05
C MET A 190 6.68 -1.34 -10.21
N LYS A 191 5.41 -0.97 -10.10
CA LYS A 191 4.66 -0.23 -11.13
C LYS A 191 3.70 0.76 -10.46
N LEU A 192 4.19 1.97 -10.24
CA LEU A 192 3.48 3.05 -9.55
C LEU A 192 2.81 4.05 -10.49
N ASP A 193 3.07 3.97 -11.79
CA ASP A 193 2.61 4.92 -12.79
C ASP A 193 1.83 4.25 -13.92
N TRP A 194 0.70 4.84 -14.28
CA TRP A 194 -0.09 4.48 -15.45
C TRP A 194 -0.62 5.74 -16.13
N GLY A 195 -0.80 5.72 -17.44
CA GLY A 195 -1.28 6.87 -18.17
C GLY A 195 -1.14 6.69 -19.67
N PHE A 196 -1.13 7.80 -20.38
CA PHE A 196 -1.15 7.81 -21.84
C PHE A 196 0.16 8.39 -22.35
N ASP A 197 0.99 7.50 -22.89
CA ASP A 197 2.24 7.86 -23.53
C ASP A 197 2.00 8.78 -24.74
N LYS A 198 1.01 8.46 -25.58
CA LYS A 198 0.54 9.31 -26.68
C LYS A 198 -0.82 9.92 -26.34
N PHE A 199 -0.87 10.84 -25.37
CA PHE A 199 -2.13 11.45 -24.92
C PHE A 199 -2.76 12.32 -26.04
N LEU A 200 -1.96 13.22 -26.63
CA LEU A 200 -2.37 14.08 -27.73
C LEU A 200 -1.15 14.43 -28.58
N SER A 201 -1.29 14.50 -29.91
CA SER A 201 -0.18 14.92 -30.77
C SER A 201 0.21 16.37 -30.49
N LEU A 202 1.49 16.70 -30.58
CA LEU A 202 1.95 18.08 -30.37
C LEU A 202 1.29 19.04 -31.35
N LYS A 203 1.07 18.60 -32.59
CA LYS A 203 0.37 19.40 -33.61
C LYS A 203 -1.05 19.74 -33.17
N ALA A 204 -1.82 18.78 -32.65
CA ALA A 204 -3.18 19.06 -32.18
C ALA A 204 -3.18 19.90 -30.91
N PHE A 205 -2.21 19.67 -30.01
CA PHE A 205 -2.08 20.40 -28.75
C PHE A 205 -1.71 21.88 -28.94
N THR A 206 -0.85 22.22 -29.90
CA THR A 206 -0.41 23.60 -30.15
C THR A 206 -1.27 24.35 -31.16
N ASP A 207 -2.15 23.66 -31.88
CA ASP A 207 -3.11 24.31 -32.79
C ASP A 207 -4.15 25.09 -31.98
N ALA A 208 -4.08 26.41 -32.08
CA ALA A 208 -4.94 27.34 -31.36
C ALA A 208 -6.45 27.13 -31.64
N SER A 209 -6.81 26.53 -32.78
CA SER A 209 -8.21 26.23 -33.08
C SER A 209 -8.81 25.14 -32.17
N ASN A 210 -7.97 24.27 -31.60
CA ASN A 210 -8.39 23.21 -30.69
C ASN A 210 -8.49 23.66 -29.22
N GLY A 211 -8.02 24.87 -28.88
CA GLY A 211 -8.22 25.48 -27.55
C GLY A 211 -7.47 24.85 -26.37
N PHE A 212 -6.61 23.85 -26.61
CA PHE A 212 -5.88 23.15 -25.56
C PHE A 212 -4.70 23.95 -24.97
N LEU A 213 -4.05 24.76 -25.80
CA LEU A 213 -2.97 25.67 -25.41
C LEU A 213 -3.32 27.08 -25.87
N VAL A 214 -3.80 27.91 -24.95
CA VAL A 214 -4.19 29.30 -25.19
C VAL A 214 -3.33 30.20 -24.31
N GLU A 215 -2.73 31.24 -24.88
CA GLU A 215 -1.83 32.15 -24.15
C GLU A 215 -0.73 31.41 -23.35
N ASP A 216 -0.11 30.41 -23.98
CA ASP A 216 0.94 29.56 -23.37
C ASP A 216 0.48 28.88 -22.06
N THR A 217 -0.83 28.68 -21.92
CA THR A 217 -1.49 28.12 -20.74
C THR A 217 -2.34 26.91 -21.13
N CYS A 218 -2.19 25.83 -20.37
CA CYS A 218 -3.01 24.63 -20.50
C CYS A 218 -3.51 24.16 -19.13
N VAL A 219 -4.61 23.40 -19.13
CA VAL A 219 -5.22 22.87 -17.90
C VAL A 219 -5.48 21.39 -18.07
N PHE A 220 -4.91 20.60 -17.16
CA PHE A 220 -5.14 19.17 -17.06
C PHE A 220 -5.96 18.84 -15.82
N GLY A 221 -6.58 17.67 -15.81
CA GLY A 221 -7.14 17.14 -14.58
C GLY A 221 -7.27 15.64 -14.55
N ALA A 222 -7.71 15.14 -13.41
CA ALA A 222 -7.76 13.73 -13.12
C ALA A 222 -9.02 13.36 -12.34
N GLU A 223 -9.53 12.17 -12.64
CA GLU A 223 -10.44 11.43 -11.79
C GLU A 223 -9.89 10.05 -11.52
N VAL A 224 -9.95 9.60 -10.27
CA VAL A 224 -9.42 8.30 -9.87
C VAL A 224 -10.47 7.60 -9.03
N PHE A 225 -10.79 6.37 -9.43
CA PHE A 225 -11.75 5.51 -8.74
C PHE A 225 -11.04 4.21 -8.35
N VAL A 226 -10.71 4.09 -7.08
CA VAL A 226 -10.15 2.86 -6.52
C VAL A 226 -11.26 1.83 -6.40
N ARG A 227 -11.09 0.67 -7.04
CA ARG A 227 -12.11 -0.38 -7.12
C ARG A 227 -11.81 -1.55 -6.21
N LYS A 228 -10.52 -1.86 -6.04
CA LYS A 228 -10.09 -3.00 -5.24
C LYS A 228 -8.73 -2.74 -4.63
N GLU A 229 -8.64 -3.07 -3.36
CA GLU A 229 -7.40 -3.16 -2.62
C GLU A 229 -7.12 -4.63 -2.32
N ARG A 230 -5.87 -5.05 -2.52
CA ARG A 230 -5.39 -6.35 -2.10
C ARG A 230 -4.12 -6.15 -1.28
N SER A 231 -4.26 -6.25 0.04
CA SER A 231 -3.15 -6.48 0.96
C SER A 231 -3.08 -7.97 1.25
N THR A 232 -2.53 -8.76 0.32
CA THR A 232 -2.66 -10.23 0.39
C THR A 232 -1.47 -10.96 1.00
N CYS A 233 -0.34 -10.32 1.27
CA CYS A 233 0.82 -11.05 1.78
C CYS A 233 0.99 -10.90 3.29
N LYS A 234 1.05 -12.05 3.96
CA LYS A 234 1.75 -12.18 5.23
C LYS A 234 3.21 -12.41 4.88
N GLY A 235 4.08 -11.49 5.25
CA GLY A 235 5.52 -11.60 5.02
C GLY A 235 6.30 -11.52 6.32
N GLU A 236 7.54 -11.98 6.32
CA GLU A 236 8.49 -11.77 7.41
C GLU A 236 9.77 -11.09 6.89
N CYS A 237 10.32 -10.17 7.68
CA CYS A 237 11.59 -9.52 7.43
C CYS A 237 12.61 -10.09 8.41
N LEU A 238 13.69 -10.68 7.89
CA LEU A 238 14.85 -11.07 8.67
C LEU A 238 15.91 -9.96 8.61
N SER A 239 16.15 -9.32 9.75
CA SER A 239 17.20 -8.31 9.91
C SER A 239 18.42 -8.95 10.59
N MET A 240 19.54 -9.02 9.88
CA MET A 240 20.81 -9.54 10.41
C MET A 240 21.72 -8.39 10.86
N ILE A 241 22.34 -8.55 12.02
CA ILE A 241 23.27 -7.58 12.59
C ILE A 241 24.67 -7.90 12.08
N LYS A 242 25.25 -6.99 11.30
CA LYS A 242 26.59 -7.16 10.70
C LYS A 242 27.68 -7.28 11.77
N ASP A 243 27.69 -6.35 12.72
CA ASP A 243 28.70 -6.26 13.78
C ASP A 243 28.06 -6.59 15.13
N ALA A 244 27.69 -7.86 15.30
CA ALA A 244 27.01 -8.33 16.50
C ALA A 244 27.94 -8.26 17.73
N ILE A 245 27.49 -7.58 18.79
CA ILE A 245 28.25 -7.39 20.03
C ILE A 245 27.93 -8.53 21.00
N MET A 246 28.98 -9.12 21.58
CA MET A 246 28.85 -10.10 22.66
C MET A 246 28.66 -9.37 24.00
N TYR A 247 27.63 -9.78 24.74
CA TYR A 247 27.35 -9.31 26.09
C TYR A 247 27.58 -10.41 27.10
N LYS A 248 28.25 -10.07 28.19
CA LYS A 248 28.57 -11.01 29.27
C LYS A 248 27.82 -10.65 30.55
N HIS A 249 27.11 -11.62 31.10
CA HIS A 249 26.42 -11.51 32.38
C HIS A 249 26.92 -12.58 33.35
N VAL A 250 27.21 -12.17 34.59
CA VAL A 250 27.70 -13.06 35.64
C VAL A 250 26.71 -13.03 36.79
N TRP A 251 26.27 -14.21 37.22
CA TRP A 251 25.35 -14.41 38.33
C TRP A 251 26.00 -15.29 39.40
N LYS A 252 26.30 -14.67 40.54
CA LYS A 252 26.74 -15.38 41.74
C LYS A 252 25.53 -15.83 42.56
N ILE A 253 25.56 -17.08 42.98
CA ILE A 253 24.53 -17.72 43.78
C ILE A 253 25.16 -18.07 45.12
N ASP A 254 24.70 -17.44 46.20
CA ASP A 254 25.13 -17.73 47.56
C ASP A 254 24.12 -18.66 48.26
N ASN A 255 24.57 -19.40 49.27
CA ASN A 255 23.76 -20.36 50.03
C ASN A 255 23.07 -21.43 49.13
N PHE A 256 23.82 -21.99 48.16
CA PHE A 256 23.28 -22.95 47.18
C PHE A 256 22.57 -24.14 47.84
N SER A 257 23.07 -24.62 48.97
CA SER A 257 22.47 -25.71 49.74
C SER A 257 21.05 -25.42 50.24
N LYS A 258 20.66 -24.14 50.35
CA LYS A 258 19.33 -23.71 50.82
C LYS A 258 18.33 -23.51 49.69
N LEU A 259 18.72 -23.72 48.43
CA LEU A 259 17.83 -23.59 47.30
C LEU A 259 16.79 -24.73 47.30
N ASN A 260 15.55 -24.41 47.69
CA ASN A 260 14.44 -25.35 47.83
C ASN A 260 13.30 -25.17 46.80
N ALA A 261 13.17 -24.01 46.18
CA ALA A 261 12.25 -23.78 45.07
C ALA A 261 12.67 -24.55 43.80
N GLU A 262 11.70 -24.79 42.92
CA GLU A 262 11.89 -25.48 41.65
C GLU A 262 12.90 -24.76 40.74
N SER A 263 12.84 -23.43 40.70
CA SER A 263 13.71 -22.62 39.83
C SER A 263 14.03 -21.26 40.41
N TYR A 264 15.16 -20.71 39.97
CA TYR A 264 15.67 -19.39 40.33
C TYR A 264 16.07 -18.63 39.08
N ASP A 265 15.78 -17.33 39.08
CA ASP A 265 16.12 -16.42 37.99
C ASP A 265 17.26 -15.49 38.43
N SER A 266 18.19 -15.21 37.50
CA SER A 266 19.18 -14.15 37.68
C SER A 266 18.51 -12.77 37.60
N GLN A 267 19.30 -11.72 37.92
CA GLN A 267 18.95 -10.37 37.50
C GLN A 267 18.82 -10.30 35.97
N THR A 268 17.91 -9.45 35.49
CA THR A 268 17.73 -9.24 34.06
C THR A 268 18.89 -8.43 33.49
N PHE A 269 19.36 -8.79 32.31
CA PHE A 269 20.41 -8.07 31.59
C PHE A 269 20.01 -7.83 30.13
N ILE A 270 20.65 -6.86 29.47
CA ILE A 270 20.33 -6.48 28.09
C ILE A 270 21.43 -7.00 27.16
N ALA A 271 21.02 -7.67 26.08
CA ALA A 271 21.91 -8.06 24.98
C ALA A 271 21.13 -7.97 23.66
N GLY A 272 21.68 -7.23 22.69
CA GLY A 272 21.04 -6.98 21.38
C GLY A 272 19.63 -6.41 21.51
N ASP A 273 19.46 -5.37 22.34
CA ASP A 273 18.19 -4.69 22.65
C ASP A 273 17.08 -5.58 23.23
N GLN A 274 17.43 -6.80 23.64
CA GLN A 274 16.52 -7.75 24.27
C GLN A 274 16.89 -7.95 25.74
N LYS A 275 15.88 -8.12 26.59
CA LYS A 275 16.06 -8.38 28.02
C LYS A 275 16.09 -9.90 28.27
N TRP A 276 17.18 -10.37 28.84
CA TRP A 276 17.47 -11.77 29.11
C TRP A 276 17.59 -12.02 30.61
N LYS A 277 17.49 -13.30 30.99
CA LYS A 277 17.82 -13.80 32.32
C LYS A 277 18.35 -15.22 32.22
N ILE A 278 19.19 -15.61 33.18
CA ILE A 278 19.58 -17.01 33.38
C ILE A 278 18.54 -17.64 34.29
N LYS A 279 18.06 -18.83 33.92
CA LYS A 279 17.14 -19.62 34.74
C LYS A 279 17.80 -20.93 35.15
N LEU A 280 17.82 -21.18 36.45
CA LEU A 280 18.48 -22.32 37.08
C LEU A 280 17.46 -23.21 37.79
N TYR A 281 17.61 -24.52 37.61
CA TYR A 281 16.84 -25.54 38.33
C TYR A 281 17.84 -26.40 39.13
N PRO A 282 17.91 -26.25 40.48
CA PRO A 282 18.96 -26.87 41.28
C PRO A 282 18.99 -28.41 41.21
N MET A 283 17.82 -29.03 41.04
CA MET A 283 17.62 -30.48 41.04
C MET A 283 17.05 -31.03 39.72
N GLY A 284 17.07 -30.21 38.68
CA GLY A 284 16.57 -30.57 37.35
C GLY A 284 15.22 -29.91 37.06
N ARG A 285 14.97 -29.59 35.78
CA ARG A 285 13.70 -28.99 35.34
C ARG A 285 12.54 -29.98 35.30
N ASP A 286 12.82 -31.23 34.97
CA ASP A 286 11.82 -32.29 34.81
C ASP A 286 12.34 -33.60 35.40
N GLY A 287 11.49 -34.62 35.45
CA GLY A 287 11.87 -35.93 36.00
C GLY A 287 13.05 -36.58 35.28
N ALA A 288 13.26 -36.29 33.99
CA ALA A 288 14.39 -36.82 33.24
C ALA A 288 15.72 -36.15 33.64
N ALA A 289 15.68 -34.93 34.14
CA ALA A 289 16.83 -34.18 34.62
C ALA A 289 17.11 -34.34 36.13
N SER A 290 16.38 -35.20 36.84
CA SER A 290 16.56 -35.41 38.27
C SER A 290 18.04 -35.68 38.63
N GLY A 291 18.52 -35.04 39.70
CA GLY A 291 19.90 -35.14 40.15
C GLY A 291 20.93 -34.35 39.31
N HIS A 292 20.46 -33.54 38.35
CA HIS A 292 21.30 -32.63 37.57
C HIS A 292 20.89 -31.19 37.84
N LEU A 293 21.86 -30.29 37.87
CA LEU A 293 21.62 -28.86 37.72
C LEU A 293 21.18 -28.62 36.27
N SER A 294 20.07 -27.93 36.05
CA SER A 294 19.68 -27.43 34.73
C SER A 294 19.93 -25.93 34.62
N LEU A 295 20.42 -25.50 33.46
CA LEU A 295 20.69 -24.09 33.17
C LEU A 295 20.10 -23.70 31.81
N TYR A 296 19.39 -22.57 31.79
CA TYR A 296 18.74 -22.03 30.60
C TYR A 296 19.01 -20.53 30.47
N LEU A 297 19.13 -20.09 29.22
CA LEU A 297 18.96 -18.69 28.87
C LEU A 297 17.49 -18.48 28.51
N ALA A 298 16.88 -17.43 29.05
CA ALA A 298 15.48 -17.11 28.81
C ALA A 298 15.29 -15.63 28.51
N LEU A 299 14.31 -15.33 27.66
CA LEU A 299 13.77 -13.98 27.54
C LEU A 299 13.09 -13.58 28.86
N ALA A 300 13.37 -12.37 29.33
CA ALA A 300 12.76 -11.87 30.56
C ALA A 300 11.27 -11.57 30.37
N TYR A 301 10.88 -11.07 29.18
CA TYR A 301 9.52 -10.65 28.86
C TYR A 301 9.09 -11.19 27.48
N PRO A 302 8.84 -12.50 27.34
CA PRO A 302 8.51 -13.08 26.03
C PRO A 302 7.15 -12.63 25.48
N THR A 303 6.22 -12.21 26.35
CA THR A 303 4.90 -11.71 25.95
C THR A 303 4.91 -10.27 25.46
N SER A 304 6.01 -9.52 25.68
CA SER A 304 6.16 -8.16 25.13
C SER A 304 6.74 -8.18 23.71
N LEU A 305 7.07 -9.35 23.17
CA LEU A 305 7.53 -9.47 21.80
C LEU A 305 6.37 -9.29 20.81
N PRO A 306 6.60 -8.61 19.66
CA PRO A 306 5.60 -8.52 18.61
C PRO A 306 5.14 -9.91 18.13
N PRO A 307 3.87 -10.07 17.69
CA PRO A 307 3.38 -11.33 17.14
C PRO A 307 4.30 -11.87 16.04
N ALA A 308 4.50 -13.20 16.04
CA ALA A 308 5.36 -13.93 15.10
C ALA A 308 6.86 -13.54 15.09
N SER A 309 7.32 -12.66 15.99
CA SER A 309 8.74 -12.30 16.04
C SER A 309 9.63 -13.44 16.55
N LYS A 310 10.86 -13.47 16.05
CA LYS A 310 11.90 -14.42 16.45
C LYS A 310 13.23 -13.71 16.61
N ILE A 311 14.03 -14.11 17.59
CA ILE A 311 15.35 -13.55 17.88
C ILE A 311 16.38 -14.66 17.68
N TYR A 312 17.31 -14.48 16.76
CA TYR A 312 18.43 -15.38 16.56
C TYR A 312 19.60 -14.96 17.44
N ALA A 313 19.93 -15.80 18.41
CA ALA A 313 21.03 -15.54 19.33
C ALA A 313 21.95 -16.76 19.42
N GLN A 314 23.25 -16.49 19.47
CA GLN A 314 24.25 -17.44 19.91
C GLN A 314 24.60 -17.13 21.36
N TYR A 315 24.67 -18.15 22.20
CA TYR A 315 25.05 -17.95 23.58
C TYR A 315 25.83 -19.12 24.16
N THR A 316 26.60 -18.83 25.19
CA THR A 316 27.35 -19.78 26.01
C THR A 316 26.87 -19.64 27.45
N LEU A 317 26.47 -20.75 28.08
CA LEU A 317 26.29 -20.78 29.53
C LEU A 317 27.47 -21.51 30.16
N ARG A 318 28.04 -20.94 31.22
CA ARG A 318 29.20 -21.49 31.92
C ARG A 318 28.95 -21.57 33.41
N LEU A 319 29.44 -22.63 34.02
CA LEU A 319 29.67 -22.70 35.45
C LEU A 319 31.15 -22.47 35.71
N LEU A 320 31.47 -21.40 36.43
CA LEU A 320 32.84 -20.98 36.64
C LEU A 320 33.51 -21.82 37.74
N ASN A 321 34.75 -22.22 37.48
CA ASN A 321 35.62 -22.80 38.49
C ASN A 321 36.27 -21.66 39.27
N GLN A 322 36.22 -21.73 40.59
CA GLN A 322 36.62 -20.64 41.47
C GLN A 322 38.11 -20.66 41.85
N ALA A 323 38.87 -21.65 41.40
CA ALA A 323 40.31 -21.77 41.68
C ALA A 323 41.20 -21.39 40.48
N THR A 324 40.73 -21.62 39.25
CA THR A 324 41.48 -21.30 38.02
C THR A 324 40.56 -20.73 36.94
N SER A 325 41.07 -19.81 36.13
CA SER A 325 40.33 -19.16 35.04
C SER A 325 40.18 -20.01 33.76
N THR A 326 40.64 -21.26 33.77
CA THR A 326 40.78 -22.08 32.54
C THR A 326 39.91 -23.32 32.49
N TYR A 327 39.39 -23.82 33.62
CA TYR A 327 38.57 -25.03 33.68
C TYR A 327 37.10 -24.72 33.98
N HIS A 328 36.38 -24.16 33.02
CA HIS A 328 34.93 -23.91 33.15
C HIS A 328 34.12 -25.07 32.56
N HIS A 329 32.95 -25.34 33.14
CA HIS A 329 32.01 -26.28 32.55
C HIS A 329 30.99 -25.49 31.72
N GLU A 330 31.07 -25.61 30.40
CA GLU A 330 30.33 -24.74 29.48
C GLU A 330 29.67 -25.49 28.33
N TYR A 331 28.59 -24.90 27.84
CA TYR A 331 27.99 -25.29 26.58
C TYR A 331 27.60 -24.07 25.77
N LYS A 332 27.77 -24.17 24.45
CA LYS A 332 27.48 -23.12 23.47
C LYS A 332 26.45 -23.60 22.47
N VAL A 333 25.52 -22.72 22.09
CA VAL A 333 24.47 -23.03 21.09
C VAL A 333 24.00 -21.77 20.37
N SER A 334 23.49 -21.94 19.16
CA SER A 334 22.70 -20.92 18.44
C SER A 334 21.24 -21.34 18.43
N TRP A 335 20.34 -20.41 18.73
CA TRP A 335 18.91 -20.71 18.87
C TRP A 335 18.01 -19.55 18.44
N TRP A 336 16.80 -19.89 18.02
CA TRP A 336 15.72 -18.94 17.74
C TRP A 336 14.77 -18.84 18.93
N PHE A 337 14.78 -17.70 19.59
CA PHE A 337 13.88 -17.37 20.68
C PHE A 337 12.62 -16.70 20.16
N SER A 338 11.48 -16.99 20.76
CA SER A 338 10.20 -16.35 20.44
C SER A 338 9.28 -16.35 21.67
N ALA A 339 8.11 -15.73 21.57
CA ALA A 339 7.10 -15.82 22.62
C ALA A 339 6.69 -17.27 22.94
N SER A 340 6.65 -18.15 21.92
CA SER A 340 6.30 -19.58 22.05
C SER A 340 7.48 -20.47 22.43
N SER A 341 8.72 -19.99 22.25
CA SER A 341 9.95 -20.70 22.61
C SER A 341 10.90 -19.72 23.33
N PRO A 342 10.55 -19.31 24.57
CA PRO A 342 11.21 -18.18 25.23
C PRO A 342 12.51 -18.55 25.94
N MET A 343 12.81 -19.85 26.06
CA MET A 343 13.99 -20.33 26.78
C MET A 343 14.62 -21.53 26.09
N ARG A 344 15.94 -21.61 26.14
CA ARG A 344 16.73 -22.76 25.67
C ARG A 344 17.92 -22.97 26.59
N GLY A 345 18.31 -24.21 26.78
CA GLY A 345 19.36 -24.57 27.73
C GLY A 345 19.56 -26.07 27.80
N TRP A 346 20.21 -26.51 28.87
CA TRP A 346 20.60 -27.90 29.09
C TRP A 346 19.90 -28.44 30.33
N PRO A 347 18.93 -29.36 30.17
CA PRO A 347 18.29 -30.03 31.31
C PRO A 347 19.31 -30.78 32.19
N ARG A 348 20.31 -31.40 31.58
CA ARG A 348 21.40 -32.09 32.28
C ARG A 348 22.72 -31.33 32.11
N PHE A 349 22.81 -30.13 32.69
CA PHE A 349 24.00 -29.28 32.55
C PHE A 349 25.20 -29.88 33.30
N ILE A 350 25.04 -30.19 34.58
CA ILE A 350 26.06 -30.88 35.40
C ILE A 350 25.35 -31.72 36.47
N THR A 351 25.92 -32.87 36.86
CA THR A 351 25.37 -33.64 37.99
C THR A 351 25.58 -32.90 39.30
N VAL A 352 24.62 -33.00 40.23
CA VAL A 352 24.74 -32.38 41.55
C VAL A 352 25.94 -32.96 42.32
N THR A 353 26.26 -34.24 42.10
CA THR A 353 27.45 -34.89 42.68
C THR A 353 28.75 -34.24 42.22
N TRP A 354 28.89 -33.95 40.92
CA TRP A 354 30.07 -33.26 40.39
C TRP A 354 30.13 -31.81 40.85
N LEU A 355 29.00 -31.10 40.86
CA LEU A 355 28.92 -29.72 41.35
C LEU A 355 29.42 -29.60 42.80
N LYS A 356 29.03 -30.53 43.67
CA LYS A 356 29.38 -30.53 45.11
C LYS A 356 30.77 -31.06 45.42
N ASN A 357 31.44 -31.71 44.46
CA ASN A 357 32.77 -32.24 44.69
C ASN A 357 33.78 -31.09 44.79
N THR A 358 34.36 -30.94 45.98
CA THR A 358 35.29 -29.86 46.33
C THR A 358 36.55 -29.84 45.48
N SER A 359 36.95 -30.97 44.89
CA SER A 359 38.10 -31.06 43.99
C SER A 359 37.86 -30.30 42.68
N TYR A 360 36.62 -30.21 42.19
CA TYR A 360 36.28 -29.49 40.96
C TYR A 360 36.03 -27.99 41.16
N ARG A 361 35.92 -27.52 42.43
CA ARG A 361 35.89 -26.08 42.79
C ARG A 361 34.79 -25.26 42.10
N PHE A 362 33.69 -25.89 41.67
CA PHE A 362 32.53 -25.17 41.12
C PHE A 362 31.62 -24.59 42.21
N LEU A 363 31.50 -25.31 43.33
CA LEU A 363 30.81 -24.87 44.54
C LEU A 363 31.83 -24.69 45.67
N VAL A 364 32.07 -23.45 46.09
CA VAL A 364 33.04 -23.09 47.15
C VAL A 364 32.32 -22.21 48.16
N ASN A 365 32.47 -22.49 49.45
CA ASN A 365 31.78 -21.77 50.53
C ASN A 365 30.26 -21.67 50.31
N ASP A 366 29.66 -22.77 49.83
CA ASP A 366 28.24 -22.85 49.47
C ASP A 366 27.78 -21.79 48.45
N SER A 367 28.70 -21.34 47.59
CA SER A 367 28.42 -20.41 46.51
C SER A 367 28.96 -20.94 45.18
N CYS A 368 28.22 -20.70 44.11
CA CYS A 368 28.65 -20.96 42.74
C CYS A 368 28.39 -19.75 41.84
N THR A 369 29.12 -19.66 40.73
CA THR A 369 29.00 -18.54 39.78
C THR A 369 28.68 -19.08 38.40
N VAL A 370 27.58 -18.59 37.83
CA VAL A 370 27.13 -18.89 36.48
C VAL A 370 27.39 -17.68 35.59
N GLU A 371 27.88 -17.91 34.40
CA GLU A 371 28.11 -16.87 33.39
C GLU A 371 27.27 -17.17 32.14
N ALA A 372 26.74 -16.12 31.52
CA ALA A 372 26.14 -16.15 30.20
C ALA A 372 26.86 -15.17 29.28
N GLU A 373 27.37 -15.67 28.16
CA GLU A 373 27.77 -14.85 27.02
C GLU A 373 26.68 -14.93 25.97
N VAL A 374 26.14 -13.80 25.54
CA VAL A 374 25.02 -13.72 24.60
C VAL A 374 25.36 -12.76 23.47
N THR A 375 25.25 -13.25 22.23
CA THR A 375 25.39 -12.46 21.02
C THR A 375 24.12 -12.61 20.20
N VAL A 376 23.38 -11.52 20.02
CA VAL A 376 22.20 -11.49 19.14
C VAL A 376 22.67 -11.19 17.73
N HIS A 377 22.36 -12.09 16.79
CA HIS A 377 22.79 -11.99 15.40
C HIS A 377 21.71 -11.48 14.46
N GLY A 378 20.44 -11.55 14.87
CA GLY A 378 19.36 -11.01 14.06
C GLY A 378 17.98 -11.19 14.67
N THR A 379 17.02 -10.50 14.09
CA THR A 379 15.61 -10.55 14.47
C THR A 379 14.74 -10.72 13.24
N ALA A 380 13.75 -11.60 13.33
CA ALA A 380 12.69 -11.73 12.35
C ALA A 380 11.41 -11.08 12.89
N SER A 381 10.75 -10.26 12.08
CA SER A 381 9.47 -9.63 12.40
C SER A 381 8.50 -9.77 11.23
N ALA A 382 7.20 -9.62 11.48
CA ALA A 382 6.24 -9.51 10.39
C ALA A 382 6.53 -8.26 9.55
N LEU A 383 6.29 -8.35 8.23
CA LEU A 383 6.19 -7.18 7.36
C LEU A 383 4.80 -6.56 7.59
N GLU A 384 4.76 -5.35 8.14
CA GLU A 384 3.54 -4.56 8.33
C GLU A 384 3.13 -3.78 7.07
#